data_AF-T1ARD3-F1
#
_entry.id   AF-T1ARD3-F1
#
_cell.length_a   1.000
_cell.length_b   1.000
_cell.length_c   1.000
_cell.angle_alpha   90.00
_cell.angle_beta   90.00
_cell.angle_gamma   90.00
#
_symmetry.space_group_name_H-M   'P 1'
#
loop_
_entity.id
_entity.type
_entity.pdbx_description
1 polymer ?
#
loop_
_entity_poly.entity_id
_entity_poly.type
_entity_poly.pdbx_seq_one_letter_code
_entity_poly.pdbx_strand_id
1 'polypeptide(L)'
;MTDPLDSHLEGLHLPYTRQHYTALSKVVGERSWSCIDYLENLIQGEIEERNTRSIQRRIAAARFPVIKSLKNFQWFWPKTIDRE
;
A
#
# COMPACT_ATOMS: atom_id res chain seq x y z
N MET A 1 3.87 -6.47 -28.01
CA MET A 1 2.88 -7.51 -27.71
C MET A 1 2.86 -7.63 -26.19
N THR A 2 1.83 -7.12 -25.54
CA THR A 2 1.67 -7.21 -24.09
C THR A 2 1.46 -8.68 -23.72
N ASP A 3 2.13 -9.17 -22.69
CA ASP A 3 2.01 -10.56 -22.24
C ASP A 3 0.53 -10.83 -21.89
N PRO A 4 -0.10 -11.95 -22.31
CA PRO A 4 -1.49 -12.26 -21.95
C PRO A 4 -1.76 -12.15 -20.44
N LEU A 5 -0.77 -12.45 -19.60
CA LEU A 5 -0.88 -12.26 -18.15
C LEU A 5 -1.06 -10.78 -17.76
N ASP A 6 -0.30 -9.88 -18.37
CA ASP A 6 -0.39 -8.44 -18.09
C ASP A 6 -1.77 -7.89 -18.47
N SER A 7 -2.35 -8.34 -19.59
CA SER A 7 -3.70 -7.95 -20.00
C SER A 7 -4.78 -8.45 -19.03
N HIS A 8 -4.65 -9.68 -18.51
CA HIS A 8 -5.57 -10.19 -17.49
C HIS A 8 -5.44 -9.40 -16.17
N LEU A 9 -4.22 -9.08 -15.75
CA LEU A 9 -3.97 -8.29 -14.53
C LEU A 9 -4.49 -6.85 -14.65
N GLU A 10 -4.41 -6.27 -15.85
CA GLU A 10 -4.99 -4.98 -16.16
C GLU A 10 -6.52 -5.02 -16.07
N GLY A 11 -7.17 -6.03 -16.67
CA GLY A 11 -8.62 -6.21 -16.60
C GLY A 11 -9.15 -6.46 -15.18
N LEU A 12 -8.36 -7.12 -14.32
CA LEU A 12 -8.68 -7.33 -12.92
C LEU A 12 -8.34 -6.13 -12.01
N HIS A 13 -7.78 -5.05 -12.57
CA HIS A 13 -7.32 -3.89 -11.82
C HIS A 13 -6.35 -4.28 -10.69
N LEU A 14 -5.33 -5.09 -11.00
CA LEU A 14 -4.28 -5.52 -10.07
C LEU A 14 -2.92 -4.86 -10.41
N PRO A 15 -2.80 -3.52 -10.24
CA PRO A 15 -1.62 -2.77 -10.67
C PRO A 15 -0.36 -3.12 -9.88
N TYR A 16 -0.47 -3.42 -8.58
CA TYR A 16 0.69 -3.79 -7.77
C TYR A 16 1.22 -5.14 -8.24
N THR A 17 0.31 -6.11 -8.36
CA THR A 17 0.64 -7.44 -8.87
C THR A 17 1.36 -7.38 -10.21
N ARG A 18 0.81 -6.61 -11.18
CA ARG A 18 1.41 -6.44 -12.52
C ARG A 18 2.83 -5.86 -12.49
N GLN A 19 3.13 -5.00 -11.52
CA GLN A 19 4.45 -4.39 -11.40
C GLN A 19 5.46 -5.29 -10.68
N HIS A 20 5.01 -6.14 -9.76
CA HIS A 20 5.88 -6.82 -8.81
C HIS A 20 5.99 -8.35 -9.00
N TYR A 21 5.11 -8.98 -9.80
CA TYR A 21 5.10 -10.45 -9.96
C TYR A 21 6.44 -11.00 -10.49
N THR A 22 7.05 -10.35 -11.48
CA THR A 22 8.35 -10.78 -12.06
C THR A 22 9.52 -10.60 -11.11
N ALA A 23 9.46 -9.62 -10.21
CA ALA A 23 10.49 -9.38 -9.22
C ALA A 23 10.39 -10.38 -8.07
N LEU A 24 9.17 -10.61 -7.57
CA LEU A 24 8.91 -11.57 -6.50
C LEU A 24 9.20 -13.02 -6.94
N SER A 25 8.94 -13.38 -8.20
CA SER A 25 9.23 -14.73 -8.69
C SER A 25 10.72 -15.09 -8.67
N LYS A 26 11.60 -14.10 -8.87
CA LYS A 26 13.06 -14.29 -8.73
C LYS A 26 13.47 -14.54 -7.28
N VAL A 27 12.86 -13.81 -6.34
CA VAL A 27 13.12 -13.95 -4.90
C VAL A 27 12.70 -15.33 -4.37
N VAL A 28 11.61 -15.90 -4.90
CA VAL A 28 11.16 -17.25 -4.55
C VAL A 28 12.23 -18.30 -4.79
N GLY A 29 12.94 -18.21 -5.93
CA GLY A 29 14.02 -19.12 -6.28
C GLY A 29 15.23 -19.02 -5.34
N GLU A 30 15.48 -17.83 -4.80
CA GLU A 30 16.60 -17.59 -3.88
C GLU A 30 16.27 -17.94 -2.41
N ARG A 31 15.01 -17.75 -2.00
CA ARG A 31 14.59 -17.90 -0.59
C ARG A 31 13.82 -19.18 -0.28
N SER A 32 13.68 -20.11 -1.24
CA SER A 32 12.90 -21.34 -1.10
C SER A 32 11.45 -21.09 -0.64
N TRP A 33 10.82 -20.02 -1.11
CA TRP A 33 9.42 -19.76 -0.78
C TRP A 33 8.51 -20.79 -1.45
N SER A 34 7.43 -21.15 -0.77
CA SER A 34 6.39 -21.95 -1.42
C SER A 34 5.61 -21.08 -2.41
N CYS A 35 4.94 -21.73 -3.36
CA CYS A 35 4.03 -21.04 -4.28
C CYS A 35 2.89 -20.31 -3.54
N ILE A 36 2.48 -20.85 -2.38
CA ILE A 36 1.46 -20.25 -1.52
C ILE A 36 1.99 -18.96 -0.90
N ASP A 37 3.20 -18.97 -0.35
CA ASP A 37 3.82 -17.77 0.24
C ASP A 37 4.00 -16.67 -0.81
N TYR A 38 4.38 -17.05 -2.02
CA TYR A 38 4.49 -16.12 -3.15
C TYR A 38 3.15 -15.44 -3.45
N LEU A 39 2.07 -16.23 -3.56
CA LEU A 39 0.73 -15.71 -3.82
C LEU A 39 0.25 -14.80 -2.68
N GLU A 40 0.48 -15.21 -1.43
CA GLU A 40 0.11 -14.41 -0.25
C GLU A 40 0.81 -13.05 -0.26
N ASN A 41 2.12 -13.01 -0.50
CA ASN A 41 2.87 -11.75 -0.57
C ASN A 41 2.38 -10.82 -1.69
N LEU A 42 2.06 -11.40 -2.84
CA LEU A 42 1.55 -10.66 -4.00
C LEU A 42 0.19 -10.00 -3.69
N ILE A 43 -0.73 -10.77 -3.09
CA ILE A 43 -2.06 -10.30 -2.70
C ILE A 43 -1.99 -9.30 -1.55
N GLN A 44 -1.12 -9.54 -0.56
CA GLN A 44 -0.90 -8.64 0.56
C GLN A 44 -0.45 -7.25 0.07
N GLY A 45 0.55 -7.19 -0.81
CA GLY A 45 1.01 -5.92 -1.38
C GLY A 45 -0.06 -5.20 -2.21
N GLU A 46 -0.91 -5.95 -2.92
CA GLU A 46 -2.05 -5.37 -3.64
C GLU A 46 -3.09 -4.75 -2.69
N ILE A 47 -3.40 -5.41 -1.57
CA ILE A 47 -4.30 -4.89 -0.54
C ILE A 47 -3.72 -3.61 0.09
N GLU A 48 -2.43 -3.61 0.42
CA GLU A 48 -1.75 -2.46 1.01
C GLU A 48 -1.74 -1.24 0.08
N GLU A 49 -1.45 -1.44 -1.21
CA GLU A 49 -1.45 -0.38 -2.20
C GLU A 49 -2.87 0.18 -2.40
N ARG A 50 -3.89 -0.68 -2.45
CA ARG A 50 -5.30 -0.24 -2.53
C ARG A 50 -5.72 0.57 -1.31
N ASN A 51 -5.34 0.12 -0.11
CA ASN A 51 -5.61 0.84 1.12
C ASN A 51 -4.91 2.20 1.13
N THR A 52 -3.64 2.25 0.75
CA THR A 52 -2.85 3.48 0.65
C THR A 52 -3.49 4.48 -0.30
N ARG A 53 -3.86 4.04 -1.51
CA ARG A 53 -4.55 4.90 -2.49
C ARG A 53 -5.92 5.37 -1.99
N SER A 54 -6.67 4.50 -1.31
CA SER A 54 -7.96 4.86 -0.71
C SER A 54 -7.79 5.95 0.34
N ILE A 55 -6.81 5.81 1.24
CA ILE A 55 -6.46 6.81 2.24
C ILE A 55 -6.07 8.13 1.58
N GLN A 56 -5.15 8.10 0.60
CA GLN A 56 -4.71 9.29 -0.12
C GLN A 56 -5.88 10.03 -0.79
N ARG A 57 -6.78 9.30 -1.47
CA ARG A 57 -7.98 9.87 -2.09
C ARG A 57 -8.91 10.51 -1.07
N ARG A 58 -9.14 9.85 0.06
CA ARG A 58 -9.99 10.39 1.14
C ARG A 58 -9.41 11.66 1.76
N ILE A 59 -8.09 11.69 1.99
CA ILE A 59 -7.39 12.88 2.48
C ILE A 59 -7.51 14.03 1.48
N ALA A 60 -7.27 13.77 0.19
CA ALA A 60 -7.39 14.77 -0.86
C ALA A 60 -8.82 15.31 -0.99
N ALA A 61 -9.82 14.43 -0.92
CA ALA A 61 -11.23 14.82 -0.98
C ALA A 61 -11.68 15.67 0.21
N ALA A 62 -11.11 15.45 1.40
CA ALA A 62 -11.43 16.21 2.61
C ALA A 62 -10.87 17.65 2.60
N ARG A 63 -9.97 17.98 1.65
CA ARG A 63 -9.36 19.32 1.50
C ARG A 63 -8.80 19.88 2.81
N PHE A 64 -8.14 19.04 3.60
CA PHE A 64 -7.53 19.48 4.85
C PHE A 64 -6.46 20.56 4.58
N PRO A 65 -6.50 21.70 5.28
CA PRO A 65 -5.51 22.76 5.09
C PRO A 65 -4.11 22.33 5.55
N VAL A 66 -4.02 21.39 6.50
CA VAL A 66 -2.77 20.75 6.94
C VAL A 66 -3.04 19.27 7.22
N ILE A 67 -2.23 18.38 6.64
CA ILE A 67 -2.29 16.94 6.92
C ILE A 67 -1.54 16.67 8.23
N LYS A 68 -2.28 16.50 9.33
CA LYS A 68 -1.70 16.04 10.60
C LYS A 68 -1.81 14.52 10.69
N SER A 69 -0.69 13.81 10.53
CA SER A 69 -0.60 12.40 10.88
C SER A 69 -0.39 12.24 12.40
N LEU A 70 -0.78 11.10 12.97
CA LEU A 70 -0.53 10.76 14.38
C LEU A 70 0.96 10.89 14.77
N LYS A 71 1.87 10.63 13.83
CA LYS A 71 3.32 10.80 14.01
C LYS A 71 3.72 12.26 14.29
N ASN A 72 2.96 13.22 13.74
CA ASN A 72 3.24 14.64 13.88
C ASN A 72 2.55 15.25 15.12
N PHE A 73 1.82 14.44 15.89
CA PHE A 73 1.13 14.90 17.08
C PHE A 73 2.10 14.95 18.28
N GLN A 74 2.24 16.12 18.89
CA GLN A 74 3.02 16.27 20.12
C GLN A 74 2.14 15.90 21.32
N TRP A 75 2.17 14.62 21.71
CA TRP A 75 1.37 14.09 22.83
C TRP A 75 1.65 14.75 24.18
N PHE A 76 2.83 15.35 24.34
CA PHE A 76 3.27 16.00 25.58
C PHE A 76 2.90 17.50 25.65
N TRP A 77 2.08 17.99 24.72
CA TRP A 77 1.62 19.39 24.67
C TRP A 77 0.11 19.48 24.92
N PRO A 78 -0.39 20.48 25.69
CA PRO A 78 0.32 21.52 26.42
C PRO A 78 0.74 21.05 27.83
N LYS A 79 1.89 21.54 28.31
CA LYS A 79 2.42 21.18 29.64
C LYS A 79 1.66 21.83 30.81
N THR A 80 0.92 22.89 30.52
CA THR A 80 0.06 23.61 31.46
C THR A 80 -1.24 23.96 30.74
N ILE A 81 -2.38 23.63 31.34
CA ILE A 81 -3.70 24.00 30.85
C ILE A 81 -4.09 25.26 31.61
N ASP A 82 -4.19 26.39 30.92
CA ASP A 82 -4.74 27.60 31.52
C ASP A 82 -6.23 27.39 31.78
N ARG A 83 -6.59 27.53 33.06
CA ARG A 83 -7.97 27.53 33.54
C ARG A 83 -8.24 28.94 34.07
N GLU A 84 -8.62 29.85 33.19
CA GLU A 84 -9.28 31.11 33.54
C GLU A 84 -10.71 31.11 32.99
#